data_AF-A0A952EX95-F1
#
_entry.id   AF-A0A952EX95-F1
#
_cell.length_a   1.000
_cell.length_b   1.000
_cell.length_c   1.000
_cell.angle_alpha   90.00
_cell.angle_beta   90.00
_cell.angle_gamma   90.00
#
_symmetry.space_group_name_H-M   'P 1'
#
loop_
_entity.id
_entity.type
_entity.pdbx_description
1 polymer ?
#
loop_
_entity_poly.entity_id
_entity_poly.type
_entity_poly.pdbx_seq_one_letter_code
_entity_poly.pdbx_strand_id
1 'polypeptide(L)'
;ANWVTPKEERTRRYDTYFFVGALPEGQRADGDNTETDRADWITPAEALEDFAQSRTFLLPPTWTQLDSLAGRTVAEVLAVERQVVAVEPHLAEKNGNWEIEFFDSDRYNNARDHRAPDGYASGTPLA
;
A
#
# COMPACT_ATOMS: atom_id res chain seq x y z
N ALA A 1 -10.83 -5.07 -5.25
CA ALA A 1 -10.65 -5.61 -3.88
C ALA A 1 -11.46 -4.76 -2.92
N ASN A 2 -11.73 -5.25 -1.71
CA ASN A 2 -12.42 -4.49 -0.67
C ASN A 2 -11.64 -4.61 0.64
N TRP A 3 -11.24 -3.49 1.23
CA TRP A 3 -10.46 -3.42 2.46
C TRP A 3 -11.19 -2.62 3.52
N VAL A 4 -11.38 -3.23 4.69
CA VAL A 4 -12.00 -2.58 5.84
C VAL A 4 -10.91 -2.31 6.86
N THR A 5 -10.79 -1.05 7.30
CA THR A 5 -9.80 -0.65 8.32
C THR A 5 -10.00 -1.48 9.60
N PRO A 6 -8.93 -1.95 10.27
CA PRO A 6 -9.02 -2.75 11.49
C PRO A 6 -9.98 -2.16 12.53
N LYS A 7 -10.65 -3.00 13.32
CA LYS A 7 -11.56 -2.54 14.40
C LYS A 7 -10.78 -1.88 15.54
N GLU A 8 -9.51 -2.22 15.65
CA GLU A 8 -8.54 -1.73 16.62
C GLU A 8 -8.14 -0.27 16.34
N GLU A 9 -8.32 0.23 15.10
CA GLU A 9 -8.13 1.64 14.77
C GLU A 9 -9.25 2.50 15.38
N ARG A 10 -8.88 3.34 16.33
CA ARG A 10 -9.84 4.09 17.17
C ARG A 10 -10.15 5.49 16.64
N THR A 11 -9.35 6.00 15.72
CA THR A 11 -9.51 7.38 15.23
C THR A 11 -10.48 7.45 14.06
N ARG A 12 -10.29 6.61 13.04
CA ARG A 12 -11.12 6.61 11.84
C ARG A 12 -11.03 5.28 11.09
N ARG A 13 -12.17 4.80 10.60
CA ARG A 13 -12.27 3.55 9.84
C ARG A 13 -12.91 3.79 8.48
N TYR A 14 -12.43 3.07 7.48
CA TYR A 14 -12.89 3.12 6.11
C TYR A 14 -13.24 1.72 5.61
N ASP A 15 -14.24 1.65 4.73
CA ASP A 15 -14.60 0.50 3.93
C ASP A 15 -14.30 0.85 2.46
N THR A 16 -13.15 0.41 1.96
CA THR A 16 -12.54 0.92 0.73
C THR A 16 -12.60 -0.12 -0.39
N TYR A 17 -13.23 0.25 -1.51
CA TYR A 17 -13.23 -0.53 -2.74
C TYR A 17 -12.16 -0.02 -3.71
N PHE A 18 -11.43 -0.94 -4.32
CA PHE A 18 -10.39 -0.64 -5.29
C PHE A 18 -10.84 -0.99 -6.71
N PHE A 19 -10.62 -0.05 -7.63
CA PHE A 19 -10.99 -0.12 -9.03
C PHE A 19 -9.75 0.05 -9.92
N VAL A 20 -9.85 -0.40 -11.17
CA VAL A 20 -8.83 -0.21 -12.21
C VAL A 20 -9.52 0.25 -13.50
N GLY A 21 -8.81 1.03 -14.29
CA GLY A 21 -9.29 1.51 -15.60
C GLY A 21 -8.12 1.72 -16.55
N ALA A 22 -8.37 1.51 -17.85
CA ALA A 22 -7.40 1.87 -18.87
C ALA A 22 -7.34 3.40 -19.00
N LEU A 23 -6.13 3.95 -18.93
CA LEU A 23 -5.92 5.38 -19.12
C LEU A 23 -5.86 5.68 -20.63
N PRO A 24 -6.66 6.64 -21.15
CA PRO A 24 -6.52 7.10 -22.52
C PRO A 24 -5.14 7.70 -22.80
N GLU A 25 -4.71 7.67 -24.06
CA GLU A 25 -3.45 8.30 -24.46
C GLU A 25 -3.47 9.82 -24.21
N GLY A 26 -2.31 10.38 -23.86
CA GLY A 26 -2.11 11.83 -23.70
C GLY A 26 -2.44 12.41 -22.32
N GLN A 27 -2.88 11.59 -21.37
CA GLN A 27 -3.14 12.02 -19.99
C GLN A 27 -1.84 12.34 -19.24
N ARG A 28 -1.85 13.38 -18.42
CA ARG A 28 -0.72 13.81 -17.57
C ARG A 28 -1.11 13.74 -16.09
N ALA A 29 -0.20 13.29 -15.25
CA ALA A 29 -0.32 13.43 -13.80
C ALA A 29 0.24 14.81 -13.43
N ASP A 30 -0.57 15.87 -13.52
CA ASP A 30 -0.09 17.26 -13.35
C ASP A 30 0.07 17.69 -11.88
N GLY A 31 -0.64 17.03 -10.96
CA GLY A 31 -0.55 17.31 -9.53
C GLY A 31 -1.04 18.72 -9.15
N ASP A 32 -1.81 19.39 -10.01
CA ASP A 32 -2.28 20.77 -9.77
C ASP A 32 -3.44 20.79 -8.77
N ASN A 33 -3.12 20.49 -7.50
CA ASN A 33 -4.03 20.46 -6.38
C ASN A 33 -3.30 20.81 -5.07
N THR A 34 -4.06 21.07 -4.00
CA THR A 34 -3.52 21.45 -2.69
C THR A 34 -3.27 20.28 -1.75
N GLU A 35 -3.63 19.06 -2.16
CA GLU A 35 -3.65 17.88 -1.29
C GLU A 35 -2.41 16.99 -1.48
N THR A 36 -1.77 17.08 -2.65
CA THR A 36 -0.68 16.19 -3.08
C THR A 36 0.61 16.98 -3.25
N ASP A 37 1.73 16.46 -2.73
CA ASP A 37 3.06 17.06 -2.88
C ASP A 37 3.74 16.69 -4.21
N ARG A 38 3.49 15.47 -4.71
CA ARG A 38 4.04 14.92 -5.97
C ARG A 38 3.04 14.00 -6.67
N ALA A 39 2.93 14.12 -7.99
CA ALA A 39 2.09 13.27 -8.82
C ALA A 39 2.86 12.87 -10.08
N ASP A 40 2.96 11.56 -10.33
CA ASP A 40 3.71 11.00 -11.46
C ASP A 40 3.05 9.70 -11.96
N TRP A 41 3.33 9.33 -13.21
CA TRP A 41 3.03 7.99 -13.73
C TRP A 41 4.24 7.07 -13.54
N ILE A 42 4.08 6.03 -12.73
CA ILE A 42 5.09 4.99 -12.50
C ILE A 42 4.49 3.60 -12.70
N THR A 43 5.32 2.61 -13.02
CA THR A 43 4.85 1.23 -13.08
C THR A 43 4.62 0.66 -11.67
N PRO A 44 3.74 -0.35 -11.52
CA PRO A 44 3.59 -1.02 -10.23
C PRO A 44 4.89 -1.64 -9.70
N ALA A 45 5.75 -2.16 -10.59
CA ALA A 45 7.02 -2.74 -10.21
C ALA A 45 7.99 -1.69 -9.64
N GLU A 46 8.09 -0.51 -10.27
CA GLU A 46 8.89 0.60 -9.75
C GLU A 46 8.37 1.10 -8.38
N ALA A 47 7.05 1.21 -8.21
CA ALA A 47 6.45 1.63 -6.94
C ALA A 47 6.76 0.66 -5.79
N LEU A 48 6.74 -0.65 -6.08
CA LEU A 48 7.09 -1.69 -5.10
C LEU A 48 8.59 -1.69 -4.78
N GLU A 49 9.44 -1.43 -5.77
CA GLU A 49 10.89 -1.28 -5.56
C GLU A 49 11.21 -0.02 -4.74
N ASP A 50 10.55 1.10 -5.03
CA ASP A 50 10.66 2.33 -4.23
C ASP A 50 10.28 2.10 -2.77
N PHE A 51 9.21 1.33 -2.54
CA PHE A 51 8.80 0.91 -1.21
C PHE A 51 9.86 0.04 -0.54
N ALA A 52 10.38 -0.98 -1.23
CA ALA A 52 11.43 -1.85 -0.71
C ALA A 52 12.73 -1.10 -0.39
N GLN A 53 13.05 -0.05 -1.16
CA GLN A 53 14.21 0.81 -0.95
C GLN A 53 13.91 2.00 0.00
N SER A 54 12.76 2.00 0.66
CA SER A 54 12.30 3.04 1.60
C SER A 54 12.28 4.46 1.01
N ARG A 55 12.12 4.60 -0.30
CA ARG A 55 11.90 5.90 -0.98
C ARG A 55 10.46 6.38 -0.83
N THR A 56 9.52 5.45 -0.72
CA THR A 56 8.10 5.72 -0.53
C THR A 56 7.55 4.79 0.55
N PHE A 57 6.45 5.22 1.18
CA PHE A 57 5.71 4.38 2.12
C PHE A 57 4.36 4.02 1.51
N LEU A 58 4.02 2.74 1.55
CA LEU A 58 2.74 2.21 1.06
C LEU A 58 2.04 1.53 2.21
N LEU A 59 0.78 1.87 2.44
CA LEU A 59 -0.08 1.09 3.32
C LEU A 59 -0.37 -0.29 2.69
N PRO A 60 -0.66 -1.33 3.50
CA PRO A 60 -0.93 -2.68 3.01
C PRO A 60 -1.97 -2.79 1.88
N PRO A 61 -3.09 -2.05 1.89
CA PRO A 61 -4.04 -2.09 0.78
C PRO A 61 -3.39 -1.66 -0.53
N THR A 62 -2.70 -0.53 -0.56
CA THR A 62 -2.06 0.00 -1.77
C THR A 62 -0.95 -0.92 -2.27
N TRP A 63 -0.09 -1.40 -1.35
CA TRP A 63 0.98 -2.35 -1.69
C TRP A 63 0.42 -3.63 -2.33
N THR A 64 -0.62 -4.20 -1.75
CA THR A 64 -1.27 -5.42 -2.27
C THR A 64 -1.86 -5.20 -3.67
N GLN A 65 -2.47 -4.02 -3.89
CA GLN A 65 -3.00 -3.71 -5.21
C GLN A 65 -1.89 -3.61 -6.25
N LEU A 66 -0.80 -2.91 -5.97
CA LEU A 66 0.35 -2.79 -6.87
C LEU A 66 1.00 -4.14 -7.14
N ASP A 67 1.17 -4.97 -6.11
CA ASP A 67 1.69 -6.32 -6.25
C ASP A 67 0.85 -7.18 -7.19
N SER A 68 -0.49 -7.10 -7.05
CA SER A 68 -1.40 -7.83 -7.92
C SER A 68 -1.35 -7.39 -9.40
N LEU A 69 -0.84 -6.18 -9.67
CA LEU A 69 -0.73 -5.59 -11.01
C LEU A 69 0.67 -5.74 -11.62
N ALA A 70 1.70 -5.93 -10.81
CA ALA A 70 3.08 -6.01 -11.27
C ALA A 70 3.26 -7.11 -12.34
N GLY A 71 3.93 -6.75 -13.44
CA GLY A 71 4.20 -7.65 -14.57
C GLY A 71 3.01 -7.95 -15.47
N ARG A 72 1.82 -7.34 -15.24
CA ARG A 72 0.63 -7.54 -16.08
C ARG A 72 0.41 -6.38 -17.05
N THR A 73 -0.12 -6.70 -18.21
CA THR A 73 -0.64 -5.72 -19.18
C THR A 73 -2.04 -5.25 -18.78
N VAL A 74 -2.45 -4.09 -19.29
CA VAL A 74 -3.81 -3.56 -19.09
C VAL A 74 -4.88 -4.56 -19.56
N ALA A 75 -4.67 -5.20 -20.72
CA ALA A 75 -5.61 -6.18 -21.26
C ALA A 75 -5.79 -7.39 -20.34
N GLU A 76 -4.69 -7.93 -19.79
CA GLU A 76 -4.74 -9.04 -18.83
C GLU A 76 -5.48 -8.63 -17.55
N VAL A 77 -5.23 -7.43 -17.04
CA VAL A 77 -5.88 -6.93 -15.81
C VAL A 77 -7.38 -6.76 -16.01
N LEU A 78 -7.80 -6.19 -17.14
CA LEU A 78 -9.22 -5.96 -17.44
C LEU A 78 -10.00 -7.23 -17.79
N ALA A 79 -9.31 -8.28 -18.26
CA ALA A 79 -9.93 -9.57 -18.54
C ALA A 79 -10.20 -10.42 -17.28
N VAL A 80 -9.71 -10.02 -16.11
CA VAL A 80 -9.88 -10.81 -14.88
C VAL A 80 -11.31 -10.70 -14.35
N GLU A 81 -12.03 -11.82 -14.28
CA GLU A 81 -13.23 -11.94 -13.46
C GLU A 81 -12.84 -11.94 -11.96
N ARG A 82 -13.36 -10.97 -11.20
CA ARG A 82 -13.01 -10.79 -9.79
C ARG A 82 -14.19 -11.14 -8.89
N GLN A 83 -13.98 -12.05 -7.95
CA GLN A 83 -14.80 -12.11 -6.74
C GLN A 83 -14.22 -11.14 -5.71
N VAL A 84 -15.04 -10.19 -5.25
CA VAL A 84 -14.62 -9.18 -4.27
C VAL A 84 -15.11 -9.61 -2.90
N VAL A 85 -14.17 -10.03 -2.05
CA VAL A 85 -14.41 -10.34 -0.63
C VAL A 85 -13.73 -9.28 0.23
N ALA A 86 -14.37 -8.92 1.34
CA ALA A 86 -13.81 -7.98 2.30
C ALA A 86 -12.57 -8.56 2.97
N VAL A 87 -11.50 -7.79 2.97
CA VAL A 87 -10.29 -8.04 3.76
C VAL A 87 -10.33 -7.10 4.96
N GLU A 88 -10.40 -7.65 6.17
CA GLU A 88 -10.32 -6.90 7.42
C GLU A 88 -9.00 -7.28 8.11
N PRO A 89 -7.95 -6.44 8.04
CA PRO A 89 -6.70 -6.68 8.74
C PRO A 89 -6.87 -6.52 10.24
N HIS A 90 -5.91 -7.04 11.00
CA HIS A 90 -5.80 -6.85 12.44
C HIS A 90 -4.59 -6.00 12.81
N LEU A 91 -4.66 -5.28 13.92
CA LEU A 91 -3.48 -4.66 14.54
C LEU A 91 -2.95 -5.58 15.64
N ALA A 92 -1.71 -6.03 15.50
CA ALA A 92 -1.04 -6.87 16.50
C ALA A 92 0.21 -6.18 17.04
N GLU A 93 0.43 -6.27 18.35
CA GLU A 93 1.67 -5.81 18.97
C GLU A 93 2.71 -6.93 18.90
N LYS A 94 3.84 -6.67 18.24
CA LYS A 94 4.99 -7.57 18.20
C LYS A 94 6.26 -6.81 18.55
N ASN A 95 6.99 -7.31 19.55
CA ASN A 95 8.27 -6.74 20.01
C ASN A 95 8.18 -5.23 20.34
N GLY A 96 7.04 -4.76 20.87
CA GLY A 96 6.80 -3.36 21.20
C GLY A 96 6.43 -2.45 20.02
N ASN A 97 6.27 -3.01 18.81
CA ASN A 97 5.80 -2.31 17.62
C ASN A 97 4.42 -2.82 17.21
N TRP A 98 3.58 -1.92 16.68
CA TRP A 98 2.30 -2.29 16.07
C TRP A 98 2.52 -2.72 14.62
N GLU A 99 2.08 -3.92 14.28
CA GLU A 99 2.07 -4.46 12.93
C GLU A 99 0.64 -4.63 12.42
N ILE A 100 0.45 -4.45 11.12
CA ILE A 100 -0.81 -4.74 10.44
C ILE A 100 -0.74 -6.18 9.92
N GLU A 101 -1.61 -7.04 10.44
CA GLU A 101 -1.73 -8.45 10.07
C GLU A 101 -2.82 -8.66 9.01
N PHE A 102 -2.44 -9.24 7.89
CA PHE A 102 -3.28 -9.64 6.76
C PHE A 102 -2.63 -10.83 6.05
N PHE A 103 -3.29 -11.38 5.03
CA PHE A 103 -2.90 -12.64 4.39
C PHE A 103 -1.45 -12.68 3.82
N ASP A 104 -0.87 -11.52 3.50
CA ASP A 104 0.47 -11.38 2.91
C ASP A 104 1.44 -10.54 3.78
N SER A 105 1.16 -10.42 5.09
CA SER A 105 1.96 -9.59 6.02
C SER A 105 3.45 -9.91 6.01
N ASP A 106 3.85 -11.18 5.95
CA ASP A 106 5.26 -11.56 5.97
C ASP A 106 6.01 -10.97 4.77
N ARG A 107 5.41 -11.02 3.58
CA ARG A 107 6.02 -10.49 2.37
C ARG A 107 6.08 -8.97 2.37
N TYR A 108 5.00 -8.33 2.83
CA TYR A 108 4.95 -6.88 3.00
C TYR A 108 6.00 -6.39 4.01
N ASN A 109 6.08 -7.02 5.19
CA ASN A 109 7.04 -6.68 6.23
C ASN A 109 8.48 -6.94 5.75
N ASN A 110 8.75 -8.09 5.12
CA ASN A 110 10.05 -8.36 4.52
C ASN A 110 10.44 -7.27 3.51
N ALA A 111 9.53 -6.86 2.61
CA ALA A 111 9.78 -5.77 1.67
C ALA A 111 10.06 -4.44 2.39
N ARG A 112 9.29 -4.12 3.43
CA ARG A 112 9.45 -2.92 4.25
C ARG A 112 10.79 -2.89 5.02
N ASP A 113 11.25 -4.04 5.48
CA ASP A 113 12.37 -4.18 6.42
C ASP A 113 13.75 -4.26 5.74
N HIS A 114 13.85 -4.06 4.40
CA HIS A 114 15.13 -3.98 3.67
C HIS A 114 16.03 -2.78 4.06
N ARG A 115 15.68 -2.08 5.14
CA ARG A 115 16.50 -1.13 5.88
C ARG A 115 16.34 -1.38 7.39
N ALA A 116 17.18 -2.24 7.97
CA ALA A 116 17.49 -2.14 9.39
C ALA A 116 18.91 -1.58 9.57
N PRO A 117 19.10 -0.24 9.63
CA PRO A 117 20.13 0.36 10.44
C PRO A 117 19.44 0.93 11.69
N ASP A 118 19.67 0.24 12.81
CA ASP A 118 19.23 0.56 14.16
C ASP A 118 17.71 0.65 14.39
N GLY A 119 17.23 -0.24 15.26
CA GLY A 119 15.82 -0.35 15.63
C GLY A 119 15.24 0.96 16.18
N TYR A 120 13.91 0.96 16.33
CA TYR A 120 13.23 1.98 17.12
C TYR A 120 13.81 1.99 18.54
N ALA A 121 14.77 2.88 18.80
CA ALA A 121 15.21 3.19 20.14
C ALA A 121 14.03 3.86 20.83
N SER A 122 13.41 3.11 21.74
CA SER A 122 12.43 3.62 22.69
C SER A 122 12.99 4.87 23.39
N GLY A 123 12.40 6.04 23.12
CA GLY A 123 12.48 7.17 24.06
C GLY A 123 13.15 8.46 23.59
N THR A 124 12.85 8.99 22.40
CA THR A 124 13.07 10.43 22.14
C THR A 124 11.74 11.17 22.11
N PRO A 125 11.46 12.12 23.01
CA PRO A 125 10.23 12.90 22.97
C PRO A 125 10.29 13.86 21.78
N LEU A 126 9.15 14.00 21.08
CA LEU A 126 8.98 15.01 20.05
C LEU A 126 9.04 16.39 20.71
N ALA A 127 9.95 17.23 20.20
CA ALA A 127 10.05 18.65 20.56
C ALA A 127 8.92 19.46 19.93
#